data_AF-A0A813KTU0-F1
#
_entry.id   AF-A0A813KTU0-F1
#
_cell.length_a   1.000
_cell.length_b   1.000
_cell.length_c   1.000
_cell.angle_alpha   90.00
_cell.angle_beta   90.00
_cell.angle_gamma   90.00
#
_symmetry.space_group_name_H-M   'P 1'
#
loop_
_entity.id
_entity.type
_entity.pdbx_description
1 polymer ?
#
loop_
_entity_poly.entity_id
_entity_poly.type
_entity_poly.pdbx_seq_one_letter_code
_entity_poly.pdbx_strand_id
1 'polypeptide(L)'
;MQQLYFRTSTGQAFQAPMTALKAQGENFIEVHGIGQRSGKYMGYQLKRAPLLDRTSVNYNRDYTVLPLDDLQATRELAKVNKDKTKHNNMGGTGAPFDHVTKYTDDFRPPSRTEAKAANGKSAKPK
;
A
#
# COMPACT_ATOMS: atom_id res chain seq x y z
N MET A 1 -11.08 -1.72 -53.15
CA MET A 1 -9.74 -1.31 -52.66
C MET A 1 -8.92 -2.56 -52.38
N GLN A 2 -7.88 -2.82 -53.18
CA GLN A 2 -6.95 -3.94 -52.98
C GLN A 2 -5.93 -3.55 -51.91
N GLN A 3 -5.83 -4.34 -50.83
CA GLN A 3 -4.79 -4.17 -49.82
C GLN A 3 -3.50 -4.85 -50.30
N LEU A 4 -2.47 -4.05 -50.57
CA LEU A 4 -1.14 -4.52 -50.91
C LEU A 4 -0.42 -4.96 -49.63
N TYR A 5 -0.28 -6.27 -49.44
CA TYR A 5 0.54 -6.84 -48.39
C TYR A 5 1.94 -7.14 -48.94
N PHE A 6 2.98 -6.61 -48.30
CA PHE A 6 4.37 -6.92 -48.65
C PHE A 6 4.73 -8.31 -48.12
N ARG A 7 5.23 -9.19 -49.00
CA ARG A 7 5.73 -10.53 -48.66
C ARG A 7 7.23 -10.56 -48.91
N THR A 8 8.02 -10.92 -47.90
CA THR A 8 9.48 -11.07 -48.03
C THR A 8 9.82 -12.36 -48.77
N SER A 9 10.92 -12.34 -49.54
CA SER A 9 11.38 -13.46 -50.40
C SER A 9 11.63 -14.76 -49.63
N THR A 10 11.95 -14.68 -48.34
CA THR A 10 12.15 -15.83 -47.45
C THR A 10 10.89 -16.69 -47.29
N GLY A 11 9.69 -16.11 -47.39
CA GLY A 11 8.43 -16.85 -47.33
C GLY A 11 8.06 -17.62 -48.60
N GLN A 12 8.86 -17.52 -49.67
CA GLN A 12 8.65 -18.22 -50.94
C GLN A 12 9.45 -19.53 -51.02
N ALA A 13 10.59 -19.63 -50.33
CA ALA A 13 11.47 -20.79 -50.34
C ALA A 13 11.00 -21.94 -49.42
N PHE A 14 10.17 -21.65 -48.41
CA PHE A 14 9.68 -22.65 -47.46
C PHE A 14 8.15 -22.67 -47.45
N GLN A 15 7.55 -23.65 -48.13
CA GLN A 15 6.14 -24.01 -47.96
C GLN A 15 5.97 -24.86 -46.71
N ALA A 16 6.03 -24.23 -45.54
CA ALA A 16 5.56 -24.88 -44.33
C ALA A 16 4.02 -25.00 -44.40
N PRO A 17 3.41 -26.07 -43.85
CA PRO A 17 1.97 -26.13 -43.70
C PRO A 17 1.51 -24.89 -42.94
N MET A 18 0.62 -24.10 -43.56
CA MET A 18 0.05 -22.94 -42.90
C MET A 18 -0.64 -23.42 -41.64
N THR A 19 -0.16 -22.95 -40.48
CA THR A 19 -0.82 -23.21 -39.20
C THR A 19 -2.27 -22.76 -39.33
N ALA A 20 -3.19 -23.61 -38.85
CA ALA A 20 -4.61 -23.28 -38.85
C ALA A 20 -4.81 -21.89 -38.28
N LEU A 21 -5.76 -21.10 -38.81
CA LEU A 21 -5.98 -19.71 -38.37
C LEU A 21 -6.15 -19.58 -36.85
N LYS A 22 -6.71 -20.62 -36.20
CA LYS A 22 -6.86 -20.72 -34.73
C LYS A 22 -5.54 -20.90 -33.96
N ALA A 23 -4.49 -21.37 -34.62
CA ALA A 23 -3.15 -21.57 -34.09
C ALA A 23 -2.21 -20.39 -34.38
N GLN A 24 -2.66 -19.39 -35.16
CA GLN A 24 -1.87 -18.20 -35.46
C GLN A 24 -2.02 -17.17 -34.36
N GLY A 25 -1.11 -17.22 -33.38
CA GLY A 25 -0.86 -16.15 -32.42
C GLY A 25 -1.96 -15.95 -31.38
N GLU A 26 -1.57 -15.99 -30.11
CA GLU A 26 -2.47 -15.54 -29.05
C GLU A 26 -2.39 -14.02 -28.93
N ASN A 27 -3.51 -13.38 -28.64
CA ASN A 27 -3.50 -11.95 -28.40
C ASN A 27 -2.73 -11.69 -27.09
N PHE A 28 -1.62 -10.94 -27.18
CA PHE A 28 -0.77 -10.62 -26.02
C PHE A 28 -1.57 -10.05 -24.85
N ILE A 29 -2.59 -9.25 -25.13
CA ILE A 29 -3.40 -8.63 -24.08
C ILE A 29 -4.27 -9.68 -23.37
N GLU A 30 -4.72 -10.73 -24.06
CA GLU A 30 -5.51 -11.80 -23.45
C GLU A 30 -4.63 -12.66 -22.55
N VAL A 31 -3.40 -12.97 -22.97
CA VAL A 31 -2.43 -13.75 -22.20
C VAL A 31 -1.92 -12.96 -20.99
N HIS A 32 -1.54 -11.69 -21.19
CA HIS A 32 -1.01 -10.85 -20.11
C HIS A 32 -2.09 -10.46 -19.09
N GLY A 33 -3.35 -10.37 -19.53
CA GLY A 33 -4.49 -9.96 -18.70
C GLY A 33 -5.21 -11.09 -17.95
N ILE A 34 -4.69 -12.33 -17.98
CA ILE A 34 -5.30 -13.46 -17.25
C ILE A 34 -5.36 -13.13 -15.76
N GLY A 35 -6.54 -13.27 -15.14
CA GLY A 35 -6.78 -12.99 -13.72
C GLY A 35 -7.08 -11.51 -13.39
N GLN A 36 -6.76 -10.58 -14.28
CA GLN A 36 -7.07 -9.15 -14.07
C GLN A 36 -8.42 -8.74 -14.65
N ARG A 37 -8.82 -9.39 -15.76
CA ARG A 37 -10.05 -9.10 -16.50
C ARG A 37 -10.65 -10.38 -17.08
N SER A 38 -11.93 -10.32 -17.43
CA SER A 38 -12.58 -11.38 -18.20
C SER A 38 -12.00 -11.44 -19.61
N GLY A 39 -11.65 -12.64 -20.07
CA GLY A 39 -11.11 -12.86 -21.42
C GLY A 39 -11.27 -14.31 -21.86
N LYS A 40 -10.70 -14.64 -23.03
CA LYS A 40 -10.78 -15.96 -23.68
C LYS A 40 -10.47 -17.13 -22.75
N TYR A 41 -9.47 -17.00 -21.88
CA TYR A 41 -9.00 -18.07 -20.99
C TYR A 41 -9.63 -18.07 -19.60
N MET A 42 -10.29 -16.97 -19.21
CA MET A 42 -10.78 -16.78 -17.85
C MET A 42 -12.04 -15.93 -17.88
N GLY A 43 -13.17 -16.59 -17.61
CA GLY A 43 -14.47 -15.92 -17.56
C GLY A 43 -14.57 -14.86 -16.47
N TYR A 44 -15.70 -14.16 -16.42
CA TYR A 44 -15.97 -13.19 -15.36
C TYR A 44 -15.88 -13.86 -13.99
N GLN A 45 -14.93 -13.41 -13.18
CA GLN A 45 -14.87 -13.77 -11.77
C GLN A 45 -15.74 -12.80 -11.00
N LEU A 46 -16.76 -13.32 -10.31
CA LEU A 46 -17.47 -12.59 -9.29
C LEU A 46 -16.45 -12.09 -8.26
N LYS A 47 -16.11 -10.81 -8.33
CA LYS A 47 -15.38 -10.10 -7.28
C LYS A 47 -16.29 -10.03 -6.08
N ARG A 48 -16.32 -11.11 -5.29
CA ARG A 48 -16.93 -11.09 -3.98
C ARG A 48 -16.03 -10.16 -3.17
N ALA A 49 -16.51 -8.96 -2.87
CA ALA A 49 -15.87 -8.13 -1.87
C ALA A 49 -15.60 -9.05 -0.66
N PRO A 50 -14.38 -9.03 -0.08
CA PRO A 50 -14.14 -9.76 1.17
C PRO A 50 -15.30 -9.37 2.07
N LEU A 51 -16.12 -10.36 2.47
CA LEU A 51 -17.41 -10.07 3.08
C LEU A 51 -17.14 -9.03 4.16
N LEU A 52 -17.87 -7.91 4.12
CA LEU A 52 -17.90 -6.89 5.17
C LEU A 52 -18.27 -7.47 6.55
N ASP A 53 -18.55 -8.76 6.59
CA ASP A 53 -18.67 -9.53 7.79
C ASP A 53 -17.33 -9.56 8.56
N ARG A 54 -17.45 -9.20 9.84
CA ARG A 54 -16.37 -9.12 10.82
C ARG A 54 -15.66 -10.47 11.00
N THR A 55 -16.30 -11.57 10.59
CA THR A 55 -15.74 -12.93 10.56
C THR A 55 -14.51 -13.08 9.66
N SER A 56 -14.29 -12.17 8.71
CA SER A 56 -13.12 -12.19 7.82
C SER A 56 -11.86 -11.57 8.42
N VAL A 57 -11.96 -10.90 9.58
CA VAL A 57 -10.83 -10.25 10.23
C VAL A 57 -10.21 -11.21 11.25
N ASN A 58 -8.90 -11.47 11.14
CA ASN A 58 -8.15 -12.34 12.07
C ASN A 58 -8.40 -11.98 13.53
N TYR A 59 -8.54 -10.68 13.83
CA TYR A 59 -8.90 -10.18 15.16
C TYR A 59 -10.10 -10.92 15.77
N ASN A 60 -11.19 -11.11 15.04
CA ASN A 60 -12.39 -11.78 15.58
C ASN A 60 -12.23 -13.29 15.68
N ARG A 61 -11.38 -13.90 14.84
CA ARG A 61 -11.07 -15.33 14.89
C ARG A 61 -10.17 -15.67 16.07
N ASP A 62 -9.21 -14.80 16.35
CA ASP A 62 -8.20 -14.99 17.38
C ASP A 62 -8.63 -14.39 18.72
N TYR A 63 -9.70 -13.58 18.74
CA TYR A 63 -10.27 -13.04 19.96
C TYR A 63 -10.86 -14.17 20.80
N THR A 64 -10.16 -14.49 21.87
CA THR A 64 -10.65 -15.35 22.95
C THR A 64 -11.13 -14.43 24.06
N VAL A 65 -12.42 -14.53 24.42
CA VAL A 65 -12.94 -13.86 25.60
C VAL A 65 -12.21 -14.45 26.80
N LEU A 66 -11.32 -13.66 27.41
CA LEU A 66 -10.68 -14.04 28.67
C LEU A 66 -11.78 -14.36 29.70
N PRO A 67 -11.70 -15.50 30.41
CA PRO A 67 -12.68 -15.83 31.43
C PRO A 67 -12.77 -14.68 32.42
N LEU A 68 -14.01 -14.30 32.78
CA LEU A 68 -14.33 -13.22 33.71
C LEU A 68 -13.75 -13.41 35.14
N ASP A 69 -13.08 -14.53 35.40
CA ASP A 69 -12.42 -14.85 36.67
C ASP A 69 -11.35 -13.82 37.07
N ASP A 70 -10.81 -13.08 36.11
CA ASP A 70 -9.82 -12.03 36.38
C ASP A 70 -10.44 -10.72 36.91
N LEU A 71 -11.78 -10.66 37.10
CA LEU A 71 -12.46 -9.47 37.59
C LEU A 71 -12.01 -9.08 39.00
N GLN A 72 -11.67 -10.05 39.86
CA GLN A 72 -11.16 -9.75 41.20
C GLN A 72 -9.72 -9.20 41.14
N ALA A 73 -8.82 -9.87 40.41
CA ALA A 73 -7.43 -9.44 40.26
C ALA A 73 -7.31 -8.07 39.56
N THR A 74 -8.08 -7.85 38.49
CA THR A 74 -8.13 -6.54 37.79
C THR A 74 -8.70 -5.44 38.69
N ARG A 75 -9.69 -5.75 39.54
CA ARG A 75 -10.25 -4.79 40.50
C ARG A 75 -9.25 -4.44 41.61
N GLU A 76 -8.45 -5.40 42.06
CA GLU A 76 -7.37 -5.18 43.03
C GLU A 76 -6.23 -4.35 42.42
N LEU A 77 -5.77 -4.71 41.22
CA LEU A 77 -4.79 -3.94 40.44
C LEU A 77 -5.25 -2.49 40.19
N ALA A 78 -6.52 -2.30 39.85
CA ALA A 78 -7.09 -0.97 39.63
C ALA A 78 -7.09 -0.12 40.92
N LYS A 79 -7.36 -0.72 42.09
CA LYS A 79 -7.25 -0.03 43.39
C LYS A 79 -5.80 0.40 43.66
N VAL A 80 -4.85 -0.52 43.53
CA VAL A 80 -3.41 -0.24 43.73
C VAL A 80 -2.92 0.88 42.81
N ASN A 81 -3.32 0.88 41.53
CA ASN A 81 -2.94 1.92 40.57
C ASN A 81 -3.60 3.27 40.87
N LYS A 82 -4.85 3.27 41.36
CA LYS A 82 -5.55 4.49 41.78
C LYS A 82 -4.93 5.10 43.05
N ASP A 83 -4.45 4.28 43.96
CA ASP A 83 -3.81 4.77 45.19
C ASP A 83 -2.38 5.29 44.90
N LYS A 84 -1.65 4.63 44.00
CA LYS A 84 -0.35 5.13 43.50
C LYS A 84 -0.46 6.50 42.81
N THR A 85 -1.52 6.73 42.05
CA THR A 85 -1.76 8.01 41.37
C THR A 85 -2.24 9.12 42.32
N LYS A 86 -2.81 8.78 43.49
CA LYS A 86 -3.21 9.76 44.51
C LYS A 86 -2.05 10.25 45.38
N HIS A 87 -1.03 9.42 45.61
CA HIS A 87 0.07 9.77 46.51
C HIS A 87 1.18 10.60 45.88
N ASN A 88 1.23 10.65 44.55
CA ASN A 88 2.13 11.54 43.84
C ASN A 88 1.34 12.31 42.79
N ASN A 89 1.18 13.63 43.00
CA ASN A 89 0.89 14.61 41.94
C ASN A 89 2.03 14.69 40.89
N MET A 90 2.70 13.57 40.60
CA MET A 90 3.77 13.40 39.61
C MET A 90 3.22 12.70 38.36
N GLY A 91 1.97 13.00 38.00
CA GLY A 91 1.35 12.55 36.75
C GLY A 91 1.85 13.32 35.52
N GLY A 92 2.67 14.36 35.72
CA GLY A 92 3.50 14.90 34.65
C GLY A 92 4.79 14.11 34.65
N THR A 93 5.13 13.46 33.53
CA THR A 93 6.53 13.24 33.18
C THR A 93 7.27 14.53 33.53
N GLY A 94 8.33 14.49 34.34
CA GLY A 94 9.13 15.68 34.68
C GLY A 94 9.81 16.34 33.46
N ALA A 95 9.45 15.93 32.25
CA ALA A 95 9.74 16.60 31.01
C ALA A 95 8.97 17.94 30.98
N PRO A 96 9.67 19.06 30.79
CA PRO A 96 9.01 20.34 30.56
C PRO A 96 8.18 20.22 29.28
N PHE A 97 6.87 20.39 29.40
CA PHE A 97 5.97 20.51 28.25
C PHE A 97 6.08 21.92 27.69
N ASP A 98 7.26 22.30 27.20
CA ASP A 98 7.54 23.65 26.70
C ASP A 98 6.83 23.96 25.37
N HIS A 99 5.81 23.19 24.98
CA HIS A 99 5.11 23.26 23.69
C HIS A 99 6.02 23.25 22.44
N VAL A 100 7.33 23.09 22.62
CA VAL A 100 8.33 22.92 21.57
C VAL A 100 8.53 21.44 21.35
N THR A 101 8.50 21.03 20.09
CA THR A 101 8.82 19.67 19.69
C THR A 101 10.17 19.68 18.98
N LYS A 102 10.92 18.58 19.03
CA LYS A 102 12.14 18.46 18.23
C LYS A 102 11.90 18.75 16.73
N TYR A 103 10.71 18.42 16.23
CA TYR A 103 10.30 18.72 14.86
C TYR A 103 10.23 20.23 14.57
N THR A 104 9.75 21.05 15.51
CA THR A 104 9.70 22.51 15.33
C THR A 104 11.10 23.13 15.27
N ASP A 105 12.09 22.54 15.94
CA ASP A 105 13.48 22.99 15.89
C ASP A 105 14.19 22.54 14.60
N ASP A 106 14.01 21.27 14.22
CA ASP A 106 14.69 20.66 13.07
C ASP A 106 14.15 21.18 11.72
N PHE A 107 12.86 21.52 11.64
CA PHE A 107 12.18 21.89 10.39
C PHE A 107 11.61 23.31 10.39
N ARG A 108 12.34 24.27 10.97
CA ARG A 108 11.93 25.67 10.90
C ARG A 108 11.93 26.17 9.44
N PRO A 109 10.95 27.00 9.04
CA PRO A 109 10.98 27.62 7.72
C PRO A 109 12.27 28.47 7.58
N PRO A 110 12.99 28.36 6.46
CA PRO A 110 14.23 29.09 6.25
C PRO A 110 13.95 30.60 6.26
N SER A 111 14.86 31.35 6.89
CA SER A 111 14.79 32.82 6.88
C SER A 111 15.05 33.36 5.47
N ARG A 112 14.59 34.59 5.20
CA ARG A 112 14.76 35.24 3.89
C ARG A 112 16.24 35.33 3.46
N THR A 113 17.16 35.48 4.40
CA THR A 113 18.61 35.52 4.16
C THR A 113 19.17 34.16 3.78
N GLU A 114 18.78 33.10 4.49
CA GLU A 114 19.16 31.70 4.20
C GLU A 114 18.63 31.25 2.84
N ALA A 115 17.36 31.55 2.55
CA ALA A 115 16.75 31.23 1.25
C ALA A 115 17.45 31.95 0.08
N LYS A 116 17.89 33.20 0.29
CA LYS A 116 18.64 33.96 -0.71
C LYS A 116 20.05 33.41 -0.93
N ALA A 117 20.68 32.89 0.12
CA ALA A 117 22.00 32.25 0.03
C ALA A 117 21.95 30.88 -0.66
N ALA A 118 20.85 30.13 -0.48
CA ALA A 118 20.62 28.84 -1.13
C ALA A 118 20.40 28.95 -2.65
N ASN A 119 19.88 30.10 -3.13
CA ASN A 119 19.74 30.38 -4.55
C ASN A 119 21.11 30.71 -5.18
N GLY A 120 21.78 29.66 -5.66
CA GLY A 120 23.04 29.78 -6.39
C GLY A 120 22.94 30.72 -7.60
N LYS A 121 24.04 31.43 -7.90
CA LYS A 121 24.11 32.26 -9.11
C LYS A 121 24.01 31.37 -10.34
N SER A 122 23.12 31.72 -11.26
CA SER A 122 22.92 31.03 -12.54
C SER A 122 24.23 30.88 -13.31
N ALA A 123 24.71 29.65 -13.49
CA ALA A 123 25.92 29.31 -14.26
C ALA A 123 25.64 29.25 -15.77
N LYS A 124 24.89 30.23 -16.30
CA LYS A 124 24.62 30.28 -17.75
C LYS A 124 25.91 30.75 -18.46
N PRO A 125 26.36 30.05 -19.52
CA PRO A 125 27.49 30.49 -20.31
C PRO A 125 27.17 31.85 -20.96
N LYS A 126 28.17 32.73 -21.00
CA LYS A 126 28.11 34.03 -21.69
C LYS A 126 28.32 33.86 -23.18
#